data_AF-J9G3C4-F1
#
_entry.id   AF-J9G3C4-F1
#
_cell.length_a   1.000
_cell.length_b   1.000
_cell.length_c   1.000
_cell.angle_alpha   90.00
_cell.angle_beta   90.00
_cell.angle_gamma   90.00
#
_symmetry.space_group_name_H-M   'P 1'
#
loop_
_entity.id
_entity.type
_entity.pdbx_description
1 polymer ?
#
loop_
_entity_poly.entity_id
_entity_poly.type
_entity_poly.pdbx_seq_one_letter_code
_entity_poly.pdbx_strand_id
1 'polypeptide(L)'
;MSLQFSSLRPCEPEDLELLYTIENDRELWDTSNADAPYSRYAIKQYIAAAEPIQVCGELRLIIDAINEEGKKIAVGLVDLTDYSA
;
A
#
# COMPACT_ATOMS: atom_id res chain seq x y z
N MET A 1 -21.04 4.38 8.05
CA MET A 1 -20.13 3.37 7.48
C MET A 1 -19.05 3.11 8.51
N SER A 2 -19.17 2.03 9.28
CA SER A 2 -18.13 1.60 10.23
C SER A 2 -17.15 0.66 9.54
N LEU A 3 -15.86 0.95 9.64
CA LEU A 3 -14.78 0.05 9.26
C LEU A 3 -14.10 -0.46 10.52
N GLN A 4 -13.88 -1.77 10.61
CA GLN A 4 -13.12 -2.37 11.69
C GLN A 4 -11.75 -2.82 11.17
N PHE A 5 -10.67 -2.29 11.73
CA PHE A 5 -9.32 -2.76 11.40
C PHE A 5 -9.18 -4.26 11.64
N SER A 6 -8.57 -4.98 10.69
CA SER A 6 -8.39 -6.43 10.78
C SER A 6 -6.93 -6.87 10.87
N SER A 7 -6.06 -6.37 10.00
CA SER A 7 -4.69 -6.89 9.86
C SER A 7 -3.80 -5.99 9.01
N LEU A 8 -2.49 -6.17 9.15
CA LEU A 8 -1.49 -5.75 8.18
C LEU A 8 -1.01 -6.97 7.38
N ARG A 9 -0.81 -6.82 6.07
CA ARG A 9 -0.33 -7.90 5.20
C ARG A 9 0.64 -7.40 4.12
N PRO A 10 1.41 -8.29 3.47
CA PRO A 10 2.17 -7.94 2.29
C PRO A 10 1.28 -7.38 1.16
N CYS A 11 1.89 -6.54 0.31
CA CYS A 11 1.26 -6.07 -0.92
C CYS A 11 1.13 -7.22 -1.93
N GLU A 12 -0.05 -7.32 -2.54
CA GLU A 12 -0.37 -8.34 -3.55
C GLU A 12 -0.74 -7.68 -4.88
N PRO A 13 -0.74 -8.42 -6.01
CA PRO A 13 -1.10 -7.87 -7.32
C PRO A 13 -2.49 -7.21 -7.39
N GLU A 14 -3.44 -7.65 -6.56
CA GLU A 14 -4.80 -7.10 -6.49
C GLU A 14 -4.88 -5.70 -5.87
N ASP A 15 -3.85 -5.27 -5.14
CA ASP A 15 -3.80 -3.95 -4.49
C ASP A 15 -3.41 -2.82 -5.44
N LEU A 16 -3.12 -3.13 -6.71
CA LEU A 16 -2.63 -2.17 -7.70
C LEU A 16 -3.49 -0.91 -7.77
N GLU A 17 -4.83 -1.04 -7.79
CA GLU A 17 -5.71 0.12 -7.91
C GLU A 17 -5.73 0.96 -6.62
N LEU A 18 -5.53 0.35 -5.46
CA LEU A 18 -5.37 1.08 -4.20
C LEU A 18 -4.09 1.92 -4.23
N LEU A 19 -2.95 1.31 -4.56
CA LEU A 19 -1.67 2.02 -4.69
C LEU A 19 -1.75 3.11 -5.75
N TYR A 20 -2.36 2.82 -6.91
CA TYR A 20 -2.53 3.80 -7.97
C TYR A 20 -3.36 5.00 -7.51
N THR A 21 -4.43 4.76 -6.76
CA THR A 21 -5.26 5.84 -6.23
C THR A 21 -4.49 6.70 -5.24
N ILE A 22 -3.82 6.09 -4.26
CA ILE A 22 -3.10 6.80 -3.20
C ILE A 22 -1.90 7.58 -3.75
N GLU A 23 -1.03 6.93 -4.53
CA GLU A 23 0.23 7.54 -4.99
C GLU A 23 0.01 8.65 -6.04
N ASN A 24 -1.15 8.64 -6.70
CA ASN A 24 -1.54 9.69 -7.65
C ASN A 24 -2.47 10.74 -7.04
N ASP A 25 -2.80 10.64 -5.75
CA ASP A 25 -3.56 11.67 -5.06
C ASP A 25 -2.65 12.82 -4.64
N ARG A 26 -2.82 13.97 -5.29
CA ARG A 26 -2.01 15.17 -5.05
C ARG A 26 -2.21 15.74 -3.66
N GLU A 27 -3.35 15.49 -3.03
CA GLU A 27 -3.62 15.97 -1.68
C GLU A 27 -2.73 15.25 -0.64
N LEU A 28 -2.16 14.10 -1.00
CA LEU A 28 -1.29 13.30 -0.14
C LEU A 28 0.21 13.55 -0.37
N TRP A 29 0.59 14.24 -1.44
CA TRP A 29 1.99 14.43 -1.85
C TRP A 29 2.82 15.21 -0.83
N ASP A 30 2.22 16.16 -0.12
CA ASP A 30 2.91 16.91 0.94
C ASP A 30 3.38 16.01 2.10
N THR A 31 2.87 14.77 2.15
CA THR A 31 3.16 13.77 3.18
C THR A 31 3.69 12.45 2.63
N SER A 32 4.00 12.38 1.33
CA SER A 32 4.53 11.18 0.67
C SER A 32 5.86 11.47 -0.03
N ASN A 33 6.48 10.41 -0.56
CA ASN A 33 7.69 10.51 -1.39
C ASN A 33 7.37 10.68 -2.88
N ALA A 34 6.11 10.93 -3.25
CA ALA A 34 5.70 11.02 -4.65
C ALA A 34 5.89 12.45 -5.18
N ASP A 35 6.84 12.63 -6.10
CA ASP A 35 7.06 13.92 -6.78
C ASP A 35 6.25 14.07 -8.09
N ALA A 36 5.63 12.98 -8.55
CA ALA A 36 4.91 12.90 -9.82
C ALA A 36 3.92 11.72 -9.83
N PRO A 37 2.89 11.76 -10.69
CA PRO A 37 1.94 10.65 -10.82
C PRO A 37 2.61 9.40 -11.42
N TYR A 38 2.28 8.24 -10.87
CA TYR A 38 2.74 6.94 -11.37
C TYR A 38 1.70 6.29 -12.29
N SER A 39 2.13 5.74 -13.42
CA SER A 39 1.26 4.92 -14.26
C SER A 39 0.92 3.58 -13.58
N ARG A 40 -0.23 2.99 -13.92
CA ARG A 40 -0.57 1.61 -13.52
C ARG A 40 0.51 0.60 -13.88
N TYR A 41 1.18 0.80 -15.02
CA TYR A 41 2.28 -0.06 -15.45
C TYR A 41 3.48 0.03 -14.49
N ALA A 42 3.86 1.24 -14.09
CA ALA A 42 4.95 1.46 -13.12
C ALA A 42 4.63 0.81 -11.77
N ILE A 43 3.41 0.99 -11.25
CA ILE A 43 2.98 0.36 -10.00
C ILE A 43 2.94 -1.16 -10.11
N LYS A 44 2.45 -1.70 -11.23
CA LYS A 44 2.47 -3.14 -11.48
C LYS A 44 3.89 -3.71 -11.44
N GLN A 45 4.84 -3.02 -12.08
CA GLN A 45 6.24 -3.41 -12.08
C GLN A 45 6.83 -3.36 -10.67
N TYR A 46 6.49 -2.33 -9.88
CA TYR A 46 6.88 -2.21 -8.48
C TYR A 46 6.39 -3.39 -7.63
N ILE A 47 5.10 -3.72 -7.69
CA ILE A 47 4.52 -4.84 -6.93
C ILE A 47 5.19 -6.16 -7.34
N ALA A 48 5.43 -6.37 -8.64
CA ALA A 48 6.06 -7.57 -9.15
C ALA A 48 7.55 -7.69 -8.77
N ALA A 49 8.22 -6.56 -8.55
CA ALA A 49 9.62 -6.48 -8.17
C ALA A 49 9.85 -6.44 -6.64
N ALA A 50 8.79 -6.41 -5.84
CA ALA A 50 8.89 -6.35 -4.39
C ALA A 50 9.61 -7.61 -3.85
N GLU A 51 10.89 -7.45 -3.50
CA GLU A 51 11.66 -8.51 -2.88
C GLU A 51 11.16 -8.77 -1.44
N PRO A 52 11.31 -10.00 -0.92
CA PRO A 52 10.99 -10.28 0.47
C PRO A 52 11.91 -9.49 1.41
N ILE A 53 11.41 -8.33 1.90
CA ILE A 53 11.58 -7.57 3.17
C ILE A 53 12.99 -7.43 3.81
N GLN A 54 13.92 -8.35 3.58
CA GLN A 54 15.20 -8.42 4.28
C GLN A 54 16.33 -7.64 3.60
N VAL A 55 16.12 -7.09 2.40
CA VAL A 55 17.21 -6.52 1.59
C VAL A 55 17.20 -4.99 1.51
N CYS A 56 16.04 -4.32 1.68
CA CYS A 56 15.94 -2.88 1.40
C CYS A 56 15.64 -1.96 2.60
N GLY A 57 15.50 -2.47 3.84
CA GLY A 57 15.26 -1.62 5.02
C GLY A 57 13.92 -0.86 5.00
N GLU A 58 13.08 -1.13 4.01
CA GLU A 58 11.74 -0.58 3.85
C GLU A 58 10.73 -1.73 3.77
N LEU A 59 9.71 -1.67 4.61
CA LEU A 59 8.61 -2.63 4.66
C LEU A 59 7.28 -1.91 4.38
N ARG A 60 6.73 -2.12 3.19
CA ARG A 60 5.39 -1.66 2.82
C ARG A 60 4.34 -2.72 3.11
N LEU A 61 3.29 -2.35 3.84
CA LEU A 61 2.19 -3.21 4.25
C LEU A 61 0.85 -2.63 3.82
N ILE A 62 -0.10 -3.50 3.49
CA ILE A 62 -1.50 -3.14 3.24
C ILE A 62 -2.28 -3.20 4.55
N ILE A 63 -3.08 -2.17 4.79
CA ILE A 63 -4.07 -2.14 5.88
C ILE A 63 -5.34 -2.79 5.36
N ASP A 64 -5.74 -3.88 5.98
CA ASP A 64 -7.06 -4.47 5.75
C ASP A 64 -8.05 -4.06 6.85
N ALA A 65 -9.29 -3.87 6.45
CA ALA A 65 -10.44 -3.69 7.33
C ALA A 65 -11.60 -4.62 6.93
N ILE A 66 -12.51 -4.84 7.86
CA ILE A 66 -13.78 -5.51 7.63
C ILE A 66 -14.86 -4.45 7.47
N ASN A 67 -15.61 -4.53 6.36
CA ASN A 67 -16.78 -3.67 6.13
C ASN A 67 -18.03 -4.20 6.88
N GLU A 68 -19.13 -3.45 6.82
CA GLU A 68 -20.40 -3.84 7.49
C GLU A 68 -20.98 -5.18 6.98
N GLU A 69 -20.58 -5.62 5.79
CA GLU A 69 -20.99 -6.90 5.19
C GLU A 69 -20.10 -8.08 5.62
N GLY A 70 -19.09 -7.84 6.47
CA GLY A 70 -18.14 -8.86 6.91
C GLY A 70 -17.06 -9.17 5.87
N LYS A 71 -16.95 -8.38 4.78
CA LYS A 71 -15.95 -8.56 3.74
C LYS A 71 -14.65 -7.84 4.11
N LYS A 72 -13.53 -8.55 3.95
CA LYS A 72 -12.19 -7.98 4.05
C LYS A 72 -11.90 -7.09 2.84
N ILE A 73 -11.47 -5.87 3.08
CA ILE A 73 -11.10 -4.88 2.05
C ILE A 73 -9.79 -4.20 2.43
N ALA A 74 -8.97 -3.89 1.43
CA ALA A 74 -7.79 -3.06 1.59
C ALA A 74 -8.23 -1.59 1.68
N VAL A 75 -7.74 -0.86 2.69
CA VAL A 75 -8.17 0.52 2.98
C VAL A 75 -7.02 1.52 3.01
N GLY A 76 -5.78 1.05 2.94
CA GLY A 76 -4.62 1.94 2.97
C GLY A 76 -3.30 1.20 3.00
N LEU A 77 -2.24 1.98 3.19
CA LEU A 77 -0.85 1.54 3.17
C LEU A 77 -0.15 2.00 4.46
N VAL A 78 0.83 1.23 4.91
CA VAL A 78 1.80 1.62 5.94
C VAL A 78 3.19 1.29 5.44
N ASP A 79 4.07 2.29 5.48
CA ASP A 79 5.49 2.12 5.19
C ASP A 79 6.29 2.22 6.48
N LEU A 80 7.10 1.19 6.74
CA LEU A 80 8.12 1.22 7.78
C LEU A 80 9.47 1.42 7.10
N THR A 81 10.10 2.56 7.38
CA THR A 81 11.46 2.88 6.92
C THR A 81 12.48 2.60 8.02
N ASP A 82 13.74 2.36 7.66
CA ASP A 82 14.81 1.98 8.60
C ASP A 82 14.45 0.73 9.43
N TYR A 83 13.74 -0.20 8.79
CA TYR A 83 13.28 -1.42 9.44
C TYR A 83 14.41 -2.46 9.46
N SER A 84 14.98 -2.68 10.64
CA SER A 84 15.85 -3.82 10.95
C SER A 84 15.10 -4.77 11.89
N ALA A 85 14.71 -5.95 11.38
CA ALA A 85 14.09 -7.01 12.18
C ALA A 85 15.10 -7.76 13.06
#